data_AF-A0A183V5Q1-F1
#
_entry.id   AF-A0A183V5Q1-F1
#
_cell.length_a   1.000
_cell.length_b   1.000
_cell.length_c   1.000
_cell.angle_alpha   90.00
_cell.angle_beta   90.00
_cell.angle_gamma   90.00
#
_symmetry.space_group_name_H-M   'P 1'
#
loop_
_entity.id
_entity.type
_entity.pdbx_description
1 polymer ?
#
loop_
_entity_poly.entity_id
_entity_poly.type
_entity_poly.pdbx_seq_one_letter_code
_entity_poly.pdbx_strand_id
1 'polypeptide(L)'
;LDHLRAVYGTLCVGLMLATAGAVLEVIGVVRANFLLTIASFVCFFALCTTPQSRENERQRFGCFAVFAFLTGMSTGPQIEGAMQLNPSVLLTAFLGTAIIFGCFSLAALHASSTKYLHLGGVISSTLMVMLLTVLFAQSKFMITMVLWMGLAVTCALILYDTQLICEKRRRGDTDYIWHTIELFLDFTNLFRYILVILTNKELGRMSGQVVFSCFRQIAVGADAQSEEMVLQPEMQPLKDGNLSALKLQPEGCIFVGAARGMVLSSVVAVNELRAALPASYLSFSMVPFASISLGMGALSWLIPRKVFSAVDNLLYSSYMRACLFVFENVASTKINFYGDIEAVSAKRESAIVLSNHQSNVDWVVITMIANRQQGNECGLRFMIKYAMHYFPLFGWYTYQVALALIEMFIAWVRLCATVRECDVVSSGAAAVVLKIAERAVLASYLPRRDPLLSQKTRHYRVKEVGREKCAPNMFEFVCGVNSKRTLHIHIRRFPVNELPEDVDALKEWLMQRYLIKNGMLEAFYNGDGLPDLAVIDAPRTPFSVTVPPSLFFAFALIAPFFSTTVRKIYLVTICSSPALILWLRLRGCV
;
A
#
# COMPACT_ATOMS: atom_id res chain seq x y z
N LEU A 1 -30.94 -4.95 -7.02
CA LEU A 1 -31.55 -4.96 -5.67
C LEU A 1 -31.41 -6.32 -5.01
N ASP A 2 -31.72 -7.44 -5.67
CA ASP A 2 -31.63 -8.78 -5.05
C ASP A 2 -30.22 -9.15 -4.58
N HIS A 3 -29.19 -8.75 -5.32
CA HIS A 3 -27.79 -8.90 -4.89
C HIS A 3 -27.52 -8.19 -3.55
N LEU A 4 -27.99 -6.95 -3.38
CA LEU A 4 -27.83 -6.21 -2.12
C LEU A 4 -28.64 -6.87 -0.98
N ARG A 5 -29.83 -7.40 -1.27
CA ARG A 5 -30.60 -8.17 -0.26
C ARG A 5 -29.81 -9.38 0.23
N ALA A 6 -29.17 -10.12 -0.68
CA ALA A 6 -28.31 -11.24 -0.31
C ALA A 6 -27.10 -10.78 0.52
N VAL A 7 -26.44 -9.69 0.13
CA VAL A 7 -25.28 -9.13 0.87
C VAL A 7 -25.66 -8.70 2.29
N TYR A 8 -26.68 -7.84 2.45
CA TYR A 8 -27.09 -7.34 3.77
C TYR A 8 -27.78 -8.42 4.62
N GLY A 9 -28.47 -9.38 4.00
CA GLY A 9 -29.02 -10.55 4.70
C GLY A 9 -27.90 -11.45 5.26
N THR A 10 -26.87 -11.73 4.46
CA THR A 10 -25.70 -12.51 4.90
C THR A 10 -24.89 -11.75 5.95
N LEU A 11 -24.80 -10.41 5.85
CA LEU A 11 -24.18 -9.55 6.86
C LEU A 11 -24.87 -9.72 8.22
N CYS A 12 -26.21 -9.72 8.25
CA CYS A 12 -26.98 -9.93 9.49
C CYS A 12 -26.64 -11.27 10.15
N VAL A 13 -26.58 -12.36 9.36
CA VAL A 13 -26.17 -13.69 9.84
C VAL A 13 -24.74 -13.65 10.41
N GLY A 14 -23.82 -13.00 9.70
CA GLY A 14 -22.43 -12.81 10.17
C GLY A 14 -22.36 -12.08 11.51
N LEU A 15 -23.14 -11.01 11.70
CA LEU A 15 -23.21 -10.25 12.95
C LEU A 15 -23.81 -11.07 14.11
N MET A 16 -24.82 -11.90 13.84
CA MET A 16 -25.36 -12.83 14.85
C MET A 16 -24.31 -13.85 15.29
N LEU A 17 -23.56 -14.42 14.34
CA LEU A 17 -22.47 -15.36 14.63
C LEU A 17 -21.32 -14.69 15.39
N ALA A 18 -20.94 -13.48 15.02
CA ALA A 18 -19.94 -12.70 15.75
C ALA A 18 -20.41 -12.40 17.19
N THR A 19 -21.70 -12.11 17.37
CA THR A 19 -22.29 -11.92 18.70
C THR A 19 -22.19 -13.20 19.54
N ALA A 20 -22.55 -14.35 18.97
CA ALA A 20 -22.41 -15.65 19.64
C ALA A 20 -20.95 -15.94 20.05
N GLY A 21 -20.00 -15.65 19.17
CA GLY A 21 -18.57 -15.78 19.47
C GLY A 21 -18.12 -14.85 20.61
N ALA A 22 -18.53 -13.59 20.60
CA ALA A 22 -18.21 -12.64 21.65
C ALA A 22 -18.78 -13.08 23.01
N VAL A 23 -20.02 -13.55 23.04
CA VAL A 23 -20.67 -14.07 24.26
C VAL A 23 -19.93 -15.28 24.83
N LEU A 24 -19.48 -16.21 23.97
CA LEU A 24 -18.77 -17.41 24.41
C LEU A 24 -17.42 -17.08 25.10
N GLU A 25 -16.69 -16.11 24.56
CA GLU A 25 -15.44 -15.62 25.16
C GLU A 25 -15.71 -14.90 26.49
N VAL A 26 -16.74 -14.04 26.56
CA VAL A 26 -17.11 -13.30 27.78
C VAL A 26 -17.55 -14.24 28.91
N ILE A 27 -18.22 -15.36 28.61
CA ILE A 27 -18.59 -16.38 29.62
C ILE A 27 -17.36 -17.18 30.09
N GLY A 28 -16.22 -17.07 29.41
CA GLY A 28 -14.96 -17.68 29.81
C GLY A 28 -14.84 -19.16 29.46
N VAL A 29 -15.65 -19.66 28.52
CA VAL A 29 -15.61 -21.07 28.06
C VAL A 29 -14.30 -21.39 27.33
N VAL A 30 -13.77 -20.42 26.58
CA VAL A 30 -12.50 -20.52 25.85
C VAL A 30 -11.72 -19.25 26.15
N ARG A 31 -10.43 -19.38 26.51
CA ARG A 31 -9.52 -18.24 26.74
C ARG A 31 -8.24 -18.44 25.93
N ALA A 32 -8.37 -18.48 24.61
CA ALA A 32 -7.29 -18.78 23.66
C ALA A 32 -7.09 -17.66 22.62
N ASN A 33 -7.21 -16.40 23.06
CA ASN A 33 -7.24 -15.20 22.21
C ASN A 33 -6.19 -15.15 21.08
N PHE A 34 -4.94 -15.54 21.34
CA PHE A 34 -3.89 -15.55 20.33
C PHE A 34 -4.10 -16.64 19.26
N LEU A 35 -4.45 -17.86 19.67
CA LEU A 35 -4.68 -18.99 18.76
C LEU A 35 -5.96 -18.78 17.94
N LEU A 36 -7.00 -18.21 18.54
CA LEU A 36 -8.26 -17.88 17.85
C LEU A 36 -8.07 -16.81 16.79
N THR A 37 -7.16 -15.85 17.04
CA THR A 37 -6.77 -14.85 16.03
C THR A 37 -6.04 -15.50 14.86
N ILE A 38 -5.13 -16.45 15.11
CA ILE A 38 -4.47 -17.21 14.03
C ILE A 38 -5.49 -18.04 13.24
N ALA A 39 -6.43 -18.68 13.93
CA ALA A 39 -7.48 -19.46 13.28
C ALA A 39 -8.38 -18.59 12.38
N SER A 40 -8.73 -17.37 12.80
CA SER A 40 -9.50 -16.44 11.96
C SER A 40 -8.73 -16.03 10.70
N PHE A 41 -7.41 -15.82 10.81
CA PHE A 41 -6.54 -15.60 9.65
C PHE A 41 -6.50 -16.79 8.69
N VAL A 42 -6.45 -18.02 9.19
CA VAL A 42 -6.48 -19.23 8.37
C VAL A 42 -7.81 -19.37 7.64
N CYS A 43 -8.95 -19.19 8.34
CA CYS A 43 -10.28 -19.22 7.73
C CYS A 43 -10.47 -18.12 6.69
N PHE A 44 -9.92 -16.92 6.94
CA PHE A 44 -9.91 -15.88 5.92
C PHE A 44 -9.06 -16.30 4.73
N PHE A 45 -7.81 -16.72 4.94
CA PHE A 45 -6.92 -17.09 3.84
C PHE A 45 -7.56 -18.18 2.95
N ALA A 46 -8.25 -19.14 3.56
CA ALA A 46 -9.04 -20.14 2.84
C ALA A 46 -10.14 -19.53 1.95
N LEU A 47 -10.84 -18.47 2.41
CA LEU A 47 -11.82 -17.73 1.60
C LEU A 47 -11.18 -17.07 0.37
N CYS A 48 -9.98 -16.52 0.52
CA CYS A 48 -9.24 -15.89 -0.59
C CYS A 48 -8.75 -16.89 -1.63
N THR A 49 -8.34 -18.08 -1.20
CA THR A 49 -7.80 -19.10 -2.11
C THR A 49 -8.89 -19.94 -2.77
N THR A 50 -10.13 -19.87 -2.28
CA THR A 50 -11.25 -20.65 -2.82
C THR A 50 -11.96 -19.84 -3.90
N PRO A 51 -11.87 -20.26 -5.18
CA PRO A 51 -12.48 -19.52 -6.28
C PRO A 51 -14.01 -19.51 -6.17
N GLN A 52 -14.62 -18.43 -6.62
CA GLN A 52 -16.07 -18.30 -6.71
C GLN A 52 -16.62 -19.28 -7.76
N SER A 53 -17.33 -20.30 -7.29
CA SER A 53 -18.11 -21.23 -8.12
C SER A 53 -19.38 -21.62 -7.36
N ARG A 54 -20.40 -22.09 -8.08
CA ARG A 54 -21.64 -22.60 -7.45
C ARG A 54 -21.36 -23.79 -6.53
N GLU A 55 -20.35 -24.59 -6.84
CA GLU A 55 -19.94 -25.75 -6.05
C GLU A 55 -19.27 -25.33 -4.73
N ASN A 56 -18.42 -24.31 -4.77
CA ASN A 56 -17.69 -23.81 -3.60
C ASN A 56 -18.52 -22.88 -2.72
N GLU A 57 -19.74 -22.48 -3.13
CA GLU A 57 -20.55 -21.49 -2.42
C GLU A 57 -20.81 -21.88 -0.96
N ARG A 58 -21.21 -23.13 -0.71
CA ARG A 58 -21.45 -23.64 0.66
C ARG A 58 -20.18 -23.64 1.51
N GLN A 59 -19.05 -24.06 0.92
CA GLN A 59 -17.76 -24.05 1.60
C GLN A 59 -17.34 -22.62 1.95
N ARG A 60 -17.49 -21.67 1.02
CA ARG A 60 -17.17 -20.25 1.25
C ARG A 60 -18.09 -19.64 2.30
N PHE A 61 -19.39 -19.92 2.25
CA PHE A 61 -20.32 -19.46 3.28
C PHE A 61 -19.97 -20.04 4.66
N GLY A 62 -19.63 -21.34 4.73
CA GLY A 62 -19.17 -21.97 5.97
C GLY A 62 -17.87 -21.34 6.51
N CYS A 63 -16.90 -21.06 5.64
CA CYS A 63 -15.67 -20.37 6.03
C CYS A 63 -15.94 -18.95 6.53
N PHE A 64 -16.87 -18.21 5.88
CA PHE A 64 -17.33 -16.90 6.34
C PHE A 64 -18.00 -16.98 7.72
N ALA A 65 -18.86 -17.97 7.95
CA ALA A 65 -19.53 -18.17 9.22
C ALA A 65 -18.54 -18.42 10.37
N VAL A 66 -17.56 -19.30 10.15
CA VAL A 66 -16.49 -19.56 11.12
C VAL A 66 -15.63 -18.31 11.33
N PHE A 67 -15.27 -17.61 10.25
CA PHE A 67 -14.53 -16.36 10.33
C PHE A 67 -15.26 -15.30 11.15
N ALA A 68 -16.57 -15.12 10.94
CA ALA A 68 -17.39 -14.16 11.66
C ALA A 68 -17.48 -14.50 13.16
N PHE A 69 -17.69 -15.79 13.48
CA PHE A 69 -17.69 -16.28 14.86
C PHE A 69 -16.36 -16.04 15.58
N LEU A 70 -15.23 -16.41 14.96
CA LEU A 70 -13.89 -16.19 15.53
C LEU A 70 -13.54 -14.70 15.66
N THR A 71 -14.01 -13.88 14.72
CA THR A 71 -13.88 -12.41 14.80
C THR A 71 -14.62 -11.87 16.03
N GLY A 72 -15.81 -12.41 16.31
CA GLY A 72 -16.56 -12.17 17.54
C GLY A 72 -15.76 -12.50 18.80
N MET A 73 -15.26 -13.73 18.89
CA MET A 73 -14.44 -14.19 20.02
C MET A 73 -13.21 -13.28 20.25
N SER A 74 -12.49 -12.92 19.18
CA SER A 74 -11.32 -12.03 19.28
C SER A 74 -11.64 -10.61 19.78
N THR A 75 -12.91 -10.18 19.64
CA THR A 75 -13.41 -8.90 20.15
C THR A 75 -13.86 -9.00 21.61
N GLY A 76 -14.06 -10.23 22.12
CA GLY A 76 -14.53 -10.53 23.48
C GLY A 76 -13.77 -9.80 24.60
N PRO A 77 -12.43 -9.80 24.64
CA PRO A 77 -11.69 -9.10 25.70
C PRO A 77 -11.92 -7.58 25.73
N GLN A 78 -12.19 -6.97 24.56
CA GLN A 78 -12.49 -5.52 24.47
C GLN A 78 -13.89 -5.22 25.01
N ILE A 79 -14.83 -6.14 24.76
CA ILE A 79 -16.20 -6.07 25.28
C ILE A 79 -16.20 -6.29 26.80
N GLU A 80 -15.47 -7.30 27.28
CA GLU A 80 -15.33 -7.60 28.71
C GLU A 80 -14.79 -6.39 29.47
N GLY A 81 -13.72 -5.76 28.97
CA GLY A 81 -13.16 -4.55 29.57
C GLY A 81 -14.15 -3.37 29.62
N ALA A 82 -14.98 -3.19 28.60
CA ALA A 82 -16.02 -2.16 28.61
C ALA A 82 -17.16 -2.49 29.60
N MET A 83 -17.56 -3.76 29.69
CA MET A 83 -18.61 -4.23 30.60
C MET A 83 -18.22 -4.07 32.07
N GLN A 84 -16.94 -4.33 32.40
CA GLN A 84 -16.42 -4.15 33.76
C GLN A 84 -16.46 -2.69 34.22
N LEU A 85 -16.37 -1.74 33.29
CA LEU A 85 -16.41 -0.31 33.59
C LEU A 85 -17.85 0.22 33.66
N ASN A 86 -18.61 0.03 32.58
CA ASN A 86 -20.00 0.45 32.50
C ASN A 86 -20.71 -0.33 31.39
N PRO A 87 -21.64 -1.23 31.73
CA PRO A 87 -22.38 -2.03 30.74
C PRO A 87 -23.16 -1.21 29.71
N SER A 88 -23.58 0.03 30.04
CA SER A 88 -24.31 0.89 29.10
C SER A 88 -23.45 1.37 27.91
N VAL A 89 -22.12 1.33 28.04
CA VAL A 89 -21.19 1.68 26.96
C VAL A 89 -21.32 0.71 25.79
N LEU A 90 -21.48 -0.59 26.08
CA LEU A 90 -21.62 -1.61 25.05
C LEU A 90 -22.86 -1.38 24.18
N LEU A 91 -24.01 -1.14 24.82
CA LEU A 91 -25.27 -0.86 24.13
C LEU A 91 -25.14 0.43 23.30
N THR A 92 -24.57 1.48 23.87
CA THR A 92 -24.36 2.76 23.19
C THR A 92 -23.44 2.60 21.97
N ALA A 93 -22.37 1.82 22.10
CA ALA A 93 -21.44 1.55 21.00
C ALA A 93 -22.11 0.80 19.86
N PHE A 94 -22.88 -0.24 20.17
CA PHE A 94 -23.58 -1.03 19.17
C PHE A 94 -24.67 -0.22 18.44
N LEU A 95 -25.53 0.48 19.18
CA LEU A 95 -26.57 1.32 18.58
C LEU A 95 -25.97 2.46 17.74
N GLY A 96 -24.90 3.10 18.24
CA GLY A 96 -24.17 4.11 17.49
C GLY A 96 -23.60 3.55 16.18
N THR A 97 -23.02 2.35 16.22
CA THR A 97 -22.50 1.65 15.03
C THR A 97 -23.62 1.39 14.02
N ALA A 98 -24.76 0.82 14.46
CA ALA A 98 -25.87 0.49 13.58
C ALA A 98 -26.45 1.74 12.88
N ILE A 99 -26.60 2.84 13.61
CA ILE A 99 -27.08 4.12 13.07
C ILE A 99 -26.07 4.66 12.06
N ILE A 100 -24.79 4.79 12.44
CA ILE A 100 -23.74 5.34 11.57
C ILE A 100 -23.62 4.50 10.29
N PHE A 101 -23.51 3.18 10.41
CA PHE A 101 -23.42 2.26 9.29
C PHE A 101 -24.64 2.35 8.37
N GLY A 102 -25.85 2.37 8.94
CA GLY A 102 -27.09 2.52 8.18
C GLY A 102 -27.15 3.85 7.41
N CYS A 103 -26.82 4.96 8.07
CA CYS A 103 -26.82 6.30 7.45
C CYS A 103 -25.82 6.40 6.30
N PHE A 104 -24.57 5.97 6.49
CA PHE A 104 -23.55 6.02 5.43
C PHE A 104 -23.86 5.05 4.29
N SER A 105 -24.36 3.84 4.59
CA SER A 105 -24.80 2.89 3.56
C SER A 105 -25.94 3.47 2.71
N LEU A 106 -26.96 4.05 3.34
CA LEU A 106 -28.05 4.70 2.62
C LEU A 106 -27.58 5.90 1.79
N ALA A 107 -26.67 6.72 2.33
CA ALA A 107 -26.07 7.84 1.60
C ALA A 107 -25.29 7.37 0.35
N ALA A 108 -24.56 6.25 0.46
CA ALA A 108 -23.85 5.64 -0.67
C ALA A 108 -24.81 5.13 -1.75
N LEU A 109 -25.92 4.49 -1.35
CA LEU A 109 -26.94 3.94 -2.24
C LEU A 109 -27.75 5.01 -2.98
N HIS A 110 -27.96 6.19 -2.38
CA HIS A 110 -28.67 7.31 -3.01
C HIS A 110 -27.78 8.23 -3.84
N ALA A 111 -26.47 8.20 -3.62
CA ALA A 111 -25.53 9.00 -4.40
C ALA A 111 -25.34 8.43 -5.82
N SER A 112 -24.90 9.29 -6.75
CA SER A 112 -24.49 8.86 -8.08
C SER A 112 -23.39 7.79 -7.98
N SER A 113 -23.43 6.80 -8.87
CA SER A 113 -22.71 5.52 -8.74
C SER A 113 -21.18 5.58 -8.67
N THR A 114 -20.57 6.72 -8.97
CA THR A 114 -19.11 6.90 -8.95
C THR A 114 -18.61 7.93 -7.94
N LYS A 115 -19.51 8.58 -7.19
CA LYS A 115 -19.17 9.75 -6.36
C LYS A 115 -18.11 9.42 -5.30
N TYR A 116 -18.34 8.36 -4.53
CA TYR A 116 -17.45 7.94 -3.44
C TYR A 116 -16.32 7.03 -3.92
N LEU A 117 -16.35 6.48 -5.14
CA LEU A 117 -15.25 5.69 -5.69
C LEU A 117 -13.96 6.51 -5.88
N HIS A 118 -14.05 7.82 -6.05
CA HIS A 118 -12.88 8.70 -6.08
C HIS A 118 -12.15 8.80 -4.73
N LEU A 119 -12.77 8.36 -3.63
CA LEU A 119 -12.19 8.41 -2.29
C LEU A 119 -11.14 7.32 -2.07
N GLY A 120 -11.07 6.29 -2.91
CA GLY A 120 -10.16 5.14 -2.74
C GLY A 120 -8.69 5.53 -2.60
N GLY A 121 -8.21 6.51 -3.36
CA GLY A 121 -6.83 7.01 -3.24
C GLY A 121 -6.54 7.69 -1.90
N VAL A 122 -7.51 8.47 -1.39
CA VAL A 122 -7.40 9.15 -0.08
C VAL A 122 -7.46 8.12 1.05
N ILE A 123 -8.38 7.16 0.98
CA ILE A 123 -8.52 6.07 1.96
C ILE A 123 -7.23 5.25 2.03
N SER A 124 -6.72 4.77 0.89
CA SER A 124 -5.49 3.97 0.83
C SER A 124 -4.28 4.72 1.39
N SER A 125 -4.12 6.01 1.04
CA SER A 125 -3.04 6.84 1.55
C SER A 125 -3.15 7.09 3.06
N THR A 126 -4.36 7.30 3.56
CA THR A 126 -4.60 7.54 5.00
C THR A 126 -4.35 6.26 5.81
N LEU A 127 -4.82 5.10 5.34
CA LEU A 127 -4.53 3.81 5.94
C LEU A 127 -3.02 3.53 6.01
N MET A 128 -2.28 3.87 4.94
CA MET A 128 -0.82 3.76 4.91
C MET A 128 -0.17 4.63 6.01
N VAL A 129 -0.56 5.90 6.13
CA VAL A 129 -0.04 6.82 7.15
C VAL A 129 -0.40 6.35 8.56
N MET A 130 -1.63 5.85 8.77
CA MET A 130 -2.03 5.27 10.05
C MET A 130 -1.18 4.07 10.42
N LEU A 131 -0.94 3.15 9.47
CA LEU A 131 -0.10 1.97 9.69
C LEU A 131 1.35 2.36 10.05
N LEU A 132 1.96 3.29 9.30
CA LEU A 132 3.27 3.86 9.64
C LEU A 132 3.27 4.43 11.07
N THR A 133 2.24 5.19 11.42
CA THR A 133 2.13 5.81 12.74
C THR A 133 2.02 4.77 13.84
N VAL A 134 1.29 3.68 13.64
CA VAL A 134 1.16 2.59 14.64
C VAL A 134 2.46 1.78 14.81
N LEU A 135 3.19 1.57 13.71
CA LEU A 135 4.45 0.84 13.72
C LEU A 135 5.55 1.64 14.41
N PHE A 136 5.66 2.93 14.08
CA PHE A 136 6.79 3.75 14.49
C PHE A 136 6.49 4.70 15.66
N ALA A 137 5.27 5.20 15.82
CA ALA A 137 4.93 6.11 16.92
C ALA A 137 4.45 5.35 18.16
N GLN A 138 4.98 5.74 19.33
CA GLN A 138 4.51 5.25 20.64
C GLN A 138 4.03 6.39 21.57
N SER A 139 3.88 7.60 21.02
CA SER A 139 3.31 8.71 21.79
C SER A 139 1.82 8.50 21.97
N LYS A 140 1.32 8.70 23.20
CA LYS A 140 -0.12 8.66 23.52
C LYS A 140 -0.90 9.55 22.56
N PHE A 141 -0.41 10.76 22.28
CA PHE A 141 -1.03 11.70 21.35
C PHE A 141 -1.21 11.12 19.93
N MET A 142 -0.16 10.54 19.36
CA MET A 142 -0.23 9.98 17.99
C MET A 142 -1.16 8.78 17.92
N ILE A 143 -1.18 7.94 18.97
CA ILE A 143 -2.09 6.79 19.05
C ILE A 143 -3.55 7.26 19.18
N THR A 144 -3.82 8.30 19.96
CA THR A 144 -5.16 8.92 20.04
C THR A 144 -5.57 9.52 18.69
N MET A 145 -4.67 10.20 17.98
CA MET A 145 -4.95 10.71 16.63
C MET A 145 -5.26 9.58 15.65
N VAL A 146 -4.50 8.47 15.69
CA VAL A 146 -4.78 7.27 14.89
C VAL A 146 -6.15 6.69 15.20
N LEU A 147 -6.57 6.67 16.47
CA LEU A 147 -7.89 6.17 16.86
C LEU A 147 -9.02 6.97 16.22
N TRP A 148 -8.95 8.31 16.27
CA TRP A 148 -9.96 9.19 15.67
C TRP A 148 -9.92 9.20 14.13
N MET A 149 -8.71 9.16 13.54
CA MET A 149 -8.55 9.01 12.10
C MET A 149 -9.11 7.66 11.62
N GLY A 150 -8.89 6.59 12.39
CA GLY A 150 -9.42 5.26 12.07
C GLY A 150 -10.94 5.22 12.05
N LEU A 151 -11.59 5.85 13.03
CA LEU A 151 -13.05 6.02 13.01
C LEU A 151 -13.51 6.74 11.72
N ALA A 152 -12.86 7.86 11.37
CA ALA A 152 -13.22 8.63 10.18
C ALA A 152 -13.00 7.84 8.87
N VAL A 153 -11.90 7.09 8.79
CA VAL A 153 -11.58 6.23 7.64
C VAL A 153 -12.57 5.07 7.53
N THR A 154 -12.98 4.44 8.63
CA THR A 154 -14.01 3.38 8.58
C THR A 154 -15.36 3.93 8.10
N CYS A 155 -15.76 5.13 8.51
CA CYS A 155 -16.94 5.78 7.95
C CYS A 155 -16.82 6.03 6.43
N ALA A 156 -15.63 6.44 5.97
CA ALA A 156 -15.34 6.63 4.55
C ALA A 156 -15.31 5.30 3.75
N LEU A 157 -14.83 4.21 4.37
CA LEU A 157 -14.84 2.87 3.78
C LEU A 157 -16.27 2.38 3.57
N ILE A 158 -17.18 2.55 4.54
CA ILE A 158 -18.61 2.17 4.36
C ILE A 158 -19.22 2.85 3.13
N LEU A 159 -18.91 4.15 2.91
CA LEU A 159 -19.34 4.87 1.73
C LEU A 159 -18.73 4.30 0.43
N TYR A 160 -17.43 4.06 0.45
CA TYR A 160 -16.67 3.56 -0.68
C TYR A 160 -17.09 2.14 -1.07
N ASP A 161 -17.08 1.20 -0.12
CA ASP A 161 -17.39 -0.22 -0.33
C ASP A 161 -18.85 -0.44 -0.71
N THR A 162 -19.80 0.27 -0.09
CA THR A 162 -21.21 0.17 -0.51
C THR A 162 -21.40 0.58 -1.98
N GLN A 163 -20.72 1.64 -2.44
CA GLN A 163 -20.75 2.02 -3.85
C GLN A 163 -19.98 1.05 -4.74
N LEU A 164 -18.82 0.58 -4.29
CA LEU A 164 -17.98 -0.36 -5.02
C LEU A 164 -18.72 -1.68 -5.27
N ILE A 165 -19.47 -2.19 -4.28
CA ILE A 165 -20.32 -3.38 -4.42
C ILE A 165 -21.37 -3.16 -5.53
N CYS A 166 -22.01 -1.99 -5.54
CA CYS A 166 -22.99 -1.66 -6.58
C CYS A 166 -22.36 -1.62 -7.97
N GLU A 167 -21.16 -1.06 -8.10
CA GLU A 167 -20.44 -0.94 -9.36
C GLU A 167 -19.84 -2.28 -9.83
N LYS A 168 -19.25 -3.07 -8.93
CA LYS A 168 -18.84 -4.46 -9.19
C LYS A 168 -20.01 -5.28 -9.72
N ARG A 169 -21.19 -5.15 -9.10
CA ARG A 169 -22.40 -5.82 -9.57
C ARG A 169 -22.84 -5.38 -10.96
N ARG A 170 -22.73 -4.08 -11.29
CA ARG A 170 -23.02 -3.56 -12.65
C ARG A 170 -22.06 -4.12 -13.70
N ARG A 171 -20.82 -4.41 -13.31
CA ARG A 171 -19.80 -5.05 -14.15
C ARG A 171 -19.95 -6.57 -14.24
N GLY A 172 -21.01 -7.14 -13.67
CA GLY A 172 -21.32 -8.57 -13.73
C GLY A 172 -20.77 -9.40 -12.57
N ASP A 173 -20.14 -8.79 -11.56
CA ASP A 173 -19.72 -9.52 -10.36
C ASP A 173 -20.93 -9.98 -9.54
N THR A 174 -20.98 -11.28 -9.21
CA THR A 174 -22.09 -11.90 -8.50
C THR A 174 -21.71 -12.40 -7.11
N ASP A 175 -20.51 -12.08 -6.61
CA ASP A 175 -19.98 -12.64 -5.36
C ASP A 175 -20.55 -11.96 -4.10
N TYR A 176 -21.78 -12.29 -3.70
CA TYR A 176 -22.38 -11.68 -2.51
C TYR A 176 -21.64 -12.02 -1.22
N ILE A 177 -20.96 -13.19 -1.13
CA ILE A 177 -20.21 -13.59 0.06
C ILE A 177 -19.00 -12.66 0.25
N TRP A 178 -18.25 -12.42 -0.83
CA TRP A 178 -17.12 -11.50 -0.78
C TRP A 178 -17.54 -10.08 -0.42
N HIS A 179 -18.58 -9.56 -1.07
CA HIS A 179 -19.16 -8.26 -0.75
C HIS A 179 -19.68 -8.17 0.70
N THR A 180 -20.15 -9.28 1.27
CA THR A 180 -20.55 -9.34 2.69
C THR A 180 -19.36 -9.24 3.62
N ILE A 181 -18.24 -9.89 3.29
CA ILE A 181 -17.01 -9.83 4.08
C ILE A 181 -16.50 -8.38 4.16
N GLU A 182 -16.52 -7.65 3.04
CA GLU A 182 -16.15 -6.22 2.98
C GLU A 182 -16.98 -5.40 3.99
N LEU A 183 -18.31 -5.48 3.92
CA LEU A 183 -19.21 -4.75 4.83
C LEU A 183 -19.15 -5.26 6.29
N PHE A 184 -18.88 -6.54 6.52
CA PHE A 184 -18.74 -7.11 7.86
C PHE A 184 -17.50 -6.57 8.58
N LEU A 185 -16.38 -6.45 7.86
CA LEU A 185 -15.16 -5.85 8.39
C LEU A 185 -15.37 -4.37 8.71
N ASP A 186 -16.06 -3.62 7.84
CA ASP A 186 -16.42 -2.23 8.09
C ASP A 186 -17.26 -2.06 9.35
N PHE A 187 -18.31 -2.88 9.50
CA PHE A 187 -19.19 -2.80 10.68
C PHE A 187 -18.43 -3.15 11.97
N THR A 188 -17.67 -4.26 11.97
CA THR A 188 -16.95 -4.71 13.16
C THR A 188 -15.83 -3.76 13.56
N ASN A 189 -15.12 -3.17 12.60
CA ASN A 189 -14.11 -2.14 12.88
C ASN A 189 -14.77 -0.86 13.42
N LEU A 190 -15.89 -0.41 12.83
CA LEU A 190 -16.63 0.75 13.32
C LEU A 190 -17.06 0.57 14.79
N PHE A 191 -17.63 -0.61 15.10
CA PHE A 191 -17.99 -0.98 16.46
C PHE A 191 -16.81 -0.93 17.43
N ARG A 192 -15.67 -1.53 17.05
CA ARG A 192 -14.45 -1.53 17.87
C ARG A 192 -13.92 -0.12 18.14
N TYR A 193 -13.89 0.75 17.13
CA TYR A 193 -13.47 2.15 17.31
C TYR A 193 -14.39 2.90 18.27
N ILE A 194 -15.71 2.80 18.09
CA ILE A 194 -16.69 3.47 18.96
C ILE A 194 -16.59 2.93 20.39
N LEU A 195 -16.49 1.60 20.55
CA LEU A 195 -16.35 0.95 21.85
C LEU A 195 -15.12 1.47 22.61
N VAL A 196 -13.94 1.50 21.97
CA VAL A 196 -12.71 2.00 22.62
C VAL A 196 -12.81 3.48 22.95
N ILE A 197 -13.39 4.31 22.08
CA ILE A 197 -13.56 5.74 22.33
C ILE A 197 -14.48 5.99 23.54
N LEU A 198 -15.61 5.28 23.63
CA LEU A 198 -16.54 5.43 24.75
C LEU A 198 -15.94 4.89 26.06
N THR A 199 -15.26 3.74 26.00
CA THR A 199 -14.55 3.19 27.16
C THR A 199 -13.47 4.15 27.67
N ASN A 200 -12.71 4.79 26.78
CA ASN A 200 -11.74 5.84 27.14
C ASN A 200 -12.38 7.02 27.84
N LYS A 201 -13.55 7.45 27.36
CA LYS A 201 -14.28 8.58 27.94
C LYS A 201 -14.74 8.26 29.36
N GLU A 202 -15.23 7.05 29.61
CA GLU A 202 -15.63 6.61 30.95
C GLU A 202 -14.44 6.52 31.92
N LEU A 203 -13.31 5.96 31.48
CA LEU A 203 -12.08 5.93 32.28
C LEU A 203 -11.58 7.33 32.66
N GLY A 204 -11.64 8.28 31.72
CA GLY A 204 -11.31 9.70 31.98
C GLY A 204 -12.26 10.35 32.99
N ARG A 205 -13.55 9.99 32.96
CA ARG A 205 -14.56 10.48 33.92
C ARG A 205 -14.29 9.96 35.33
N MET A 206 -13.99 8.67 35.47
CA MET A 206 -13.69 8.04 36.77
C MET A 206 -12.42 8.61 37.39
N SER A 207 -11.35 8.75 36.62
CA SER A 207 -10.09 9.35 37.10
C SER A 207 -10.29 10.81 37.54
N GLY A 208 -11.05 11.60 36.77
CA GLY A 208 -11.41 12.97 37.16
C GLY A 208 -12.23 13.05 38.46
N GLN A 209 -13.18 12.14 38.66
CA GLN A 209 -13.98 12.05 39.89
C GLN A 209 -13.15 11.66 41.11
N VAL A 210 -12.23 10.69 40.97
CA VAL A 210 -11.32 10.28 42.06
C VAL A 210 -10.39 11.42 42.43
N VAL A 211 -9.81 12.11 41.45
CA VAL A 211 -8.96 13.29 41.69
C VAL A 211 -9.77 14.39 42.37
N PHE A 212 -10.99 14.69 41.90
CA PHE A 212 -11.84 15.70 42.51
C PHE A 212 -12.28 15.33 43.94
N SER A 213 -12.56 14.05 44.21
CA SER A 213 -12.87 13.55 45.56
C SER A 213 -11.67 13.68 46.50
N CYS A 214 -10.47 13.36 46.01
CA CYS A 214 -9.23 13.50 46.77
C CYS A 214 -8.91 14.98 47.04
N PHE A 215 -9.08 15.86 46.05
CA PHE A 215 -8.99 17.31 46.24
C PHE A 215 -10.06 17.85 47.21
N ARG A 216 -11.28 17.31 47.20
CA ARG A 216 -12.35 17.68 48.14
C ARG A 216 -12.02 17.23 49.57
N GLN A 217 -11.43 16.05 49.76
CA GLN A 217 -10.91 15.60 51.06
C GLN A 217 -9.71 16.40 51.55
N ILE A 218 -8.89 16.93 50.65
CA ILE A 218 -7.76 17.80 51.01
C ILE A 218 -8.23 19.24 51.30
N ALA A 219 -9.24 19.72 50.58
CA ALA A 219 -9.79 21.08 50.73
C ALA A 219 -10.76 21.22 51.91
N VAL A 220 -11.50 20.16 52.24
CA VAL A 220 -12.28 20.06 53.48
C VAL A 220 -11.32 19.47 54.52
N GLY A 221 -10.54 20.35 55.14
CA GLY A 221 -9.60 19.97 56.20
C GLY A 221 -10.25 19.03 57.21
N ALA A 222 -9.46 18.07 57.69
CA ALA A 222 -9.86 17.06 58.65
C ALA A 222 -10.46 17.69 59.92
N ASP A 223 -11.77 17.91 59.94
CA ASP A 223 -12.61 18.06 61.13
C ASP A 223 -14.09 18.12 60.71
N ALA A 224 -14.80 17.01 60.89
CA ALA A 224 -16.20 16.97 61.29
C ALA A 224 -16.68 15.50 61.31
N GLN A 225 -17.01 15.02 62.51
CA GLN A 225 -17.74 13.78 62.72
C GLN A 225 -19.20 13.87 62.21
N SER A 226 -19.73 12.70 61.88
CA SER A 226 -21.15 12.33 61.73
C SER A 226 -22.00 13.02 60.66
N GLU A 227 -22.12 12.36 59.51
CA GLU A 227 -23.40 12.03 58.88
C GLU A 227 -23.20 10.85 57.90
N GLU A 228 -23.82 9.70 58.19
CA GLU A 228 -23.89 8.56 57.28
C GLU A 228 -24.68 8.96 56.01
N MET A 229 -23.99 9.11 54.89
CA MET A 229 -24.62 9.09 53.58
C MET A 229 -24.35 7.72 52.94
N VAL A 230 -25.40 6.91 52.89
CA VAL A 230 -25.46 5.59 52.24
C VAL A 230 -24.98 5.71 50.80
N LEU A 231 -23.74 5.27 50.55
CA LEU A 231 -23.31 4.78 49.24
C LEU A 231 -22.87 3.33 49.46
N GLN A 232 -23.73 2.39 49.09
CA GLN A 232 -23.27 1.03 48.84
C GLN A 232 -22.38 1.06 47.60
N PRO A 233 -21.13 0.59 47.74
CA PRO A 233 -20.67 -0.48 46.88
C PRO A 233 -20.32 -1.65 47.78
N GLU A 234 -20.96 -2.79 47.55
CA GLU A 234 -20.55 -4.04 48.18
C GLU A 234 -19.20 -4.46 47.59
N MET A 235 -18.12 -3.89 48.12
CA MET A 235 -16.75 -4.38 47.94
C MET A 235 -16.36 -5.08 49.24
N GLN A 236 -16.32 -6.41 49.21
CA GLN A 236 -15.73 -7.20 50.28
C GLN A 236 -14.27 -6.76 50.50
N PRO A 237 -13.83 -6.53 51.75
CA PRO A 237 -12.46 -6.16 52.02
C PRO A 237 -11.58 -7.39 51.84
N LEU A 238 -10.69 -7.36 50.85
CA LEU A 238 -9.55 -8.27 50.78
C LEU A 238 -8.68 -8.05 52.03
N LYS A 239 -8.76 -8.99 52.97
CA LYS A 239 -7.75 -9.19 54.00
C LYS A 239 -6.46 -9.55 53.28
N ASP A 240 -5.57 -8.56 53.14
CA ASP A 240 -4.14 -8.67 53.42
C ASP A 240 -3.46 -7.39 52.93
N GLY A 241 -2.72 -6.75 53.84
CA GLY A 241 -2.04 -5.47 53.64
C GLY A 241 -0.90 -5.58 52.65
N ASN A 242 -1.23 -5.58 51.36
CA ASN A 242 -0.26 -5.43 50.28
C ASN A 242 -0.74 -4.35 49.29
N LEU A 243 -0.41 -3.11 49.62
CA LEU A 243 -0.59 -1.90 48.79
C LEU A 243 0.30 -1.91 47.52
N SER A 244 0.62 -3.10 47.01
CA SER A 244 1.47 -3.38 45.86
C SER A 244 0.77 -4.26 44.80
N ALA A 245 -0.45 -4.75 45.08
CA ALA A 245 -1.24 -5.59 44.16
C ALA A 245 -2.21 -4.80 43.25
N LEU A 246 -2.44 -3.50 43.50
CA LEU A 246 -3.14 -2.61 42.56
C LEU A 246 -2.16 -2.04 41.52
N LYS A 247 -1.30 -2.89 40.96
CA LYS A 247 -0.71 -2.57 39.64
C LYS A 247 -1.86 -2.71 38.64
N LEU A 248 -2.63 -1.63 38.46
CA LEU A 248 -3.24 -1.35 37.17
C LEU A 248 -2.15 -1.68 36.14
N GLN A 249 -2.38 -2.70 35.30
CA GLN A 249 -1.54 -2.94 34.15
C GLN A 249 -1.35 -1.59 33.46
N PRO A 250 -0.11 -1.21 33.09
CA PRO A 250 0.18 0.16 32.72
C PRO A 250 -0.81 0.57 31.65
N GLU A 251 -1.51 1.69 31.87
CA GLU A 251 -2.55 2.28 31.01
C GLU A 251 -2.11 2.47 29.53
N GLY A 252 -0.87 2.10 29.17
CA GLY A 252 -0.39 1.99 27.81
C GLY A 252 -0.52 0.60 27.17
N CYS A 253 -0.45 -0.52 27.91
CA CYS A 253 -0.32 -1.86 27.30
C CYS A 253 -1.62 -2.38 26.68
N ILE A 254 -2.76 -2.23 27.37
CA ILE A 254 -4.08 -2.64 26.86
C ILE A 254 -4.47 -1.76 25.65
N PHE A 255 -4.17 -0.45 25.72
CA PHE A 255 -4.53 0.55 24.71
C PHE A 255 -3.67 0.50 23.45
N VAL A 256 -2.36 0.32 23.61
CA VAL A 256 -1.44 0.13 22.48
C VAL A 256 -1.71 -1.21 21.80
N GLY A 257 -2.04 -2.26 22.55
CA GLY A 257 -2.42 -3.57 22.01
C GLY A 257 -3.74 -3.52 21.24
N ALA A 258 -4.77 -2.88 21.78
CA ALA A 258 -6.08 -2.76 21.14
C ALA A 258 -6.04 -1.86 19.89
N ALA A 259 -5.41 -0.69 19.95
CA ALA A 259 -5.26 0.18 18.77
C ALA A 259 -4.38 -0.46 17.69
N ARG A 260 -3.32 -1.20 18.07
CA ARG A 260 -2.52 -2.00 17.13
C ARG A 260 -3.32 -3.13 16.51
N GLY A 261 -4.07 -3.88 17.32
CA GLY A 261 -4.94 -4.97 16.84
C GLY A 261 -6.06 -4.47 15.93
N MET A 262 -6.62 -3.28 16.20
CA MET A 262 -7.68 -2.66 15.39
C MET A 262 -7.18 -2.10 14.07
N VAL A 263 -6.01 -1.46 14.04
CA VAL A 263 -5.40 -1.01 12.77
C VAL A 263 -4.91 -2.21 11.97
N LEU A 264 -4.34 -3.23 12.63
CA LEU A 264 -3.98 -4.48 11.98
C LEU A 264 -5.24 -5.19 11.43
N SER A 265 -6.37 -5.18 12.13
CA SER A 265 -7.65 -5.74 11.64
C SER A 265 -8.29 -4.89 10.53
N SER A 266 -8.06 -3.58 10.51
CA SER A 266 -8.51 -2.66 9.43
C SER A 266 -7.68 -2.84 8.16
N VAL A 267 -6.39 -3.17 8.30
CA VAL A 267 -5.47 -3.51 7.20
C VAL A 267 -5.76 -4.91 6.64
N VAL A 268 -6.56 -5.71 7.35
CA VAL A 268 -6.93 -7.10 7.06
C VAL A 268 -8.27 -7.15 6.28
N ALA A 269 -8.43 -6.28 5.28
CA ALA A 269 -9.37 -6.50 4.18
C ALA A 269 -8.75 -7.52 3.21
N VAL A 270 -8.85 -8.81 3.54
CA VAL A 270 -7.86 -9.82 3.14
C VAL A 270 -7.88 -10.30 1.67
N ASN A 271 -8.67 -9.74 0.72
CA ASN A 271 -8.26 -9.86 -0.71
C ASN A 271 -6.89 -9.21 -0.90
N GLU A 272 -6.67 -8.17 -0.11
CA GLU A 272 -5.42 -7.45 -0.09
C GLU A 272 -4.36 -8.23 0.67
N LEU A 273 -4.56 -9.18 1.60
CA LEU A 273 -3.40 -9.71 2.36
C LEU A 273 -2.38 -10.47 1.47
N ARG A 274 -2.85 -11.11 0.40
CA ARG A 274 -1.95 -11.72 -0.61
C ARG A 274 -1.12 -10.63 -1.31
N ALA A 275 -1.76 -9.50 -1.67
CA ALA A 275 -1.20 -8.32 -2.36
C ALA A 275 -0.47 -7.33 -1.46
N ALA A 276 -0.89 -7.23 -0.22
CA ALA A 276 -0.55 -6.25 0.77
C ALA A 276 0.68 -6.72 1.52
N LEU A 277 0.93 -8.01 1.70
CA LEU A 277 2.24 -8.41 2.25
C LEU A 277 3.38 -7.97 1.31
N PRO A 278 3.38 -8.30 0.00
CA PRO A 278 4.39 -7.79 -0.92
C PRO A 278 4.31 -6.28 -1.14
N ALA A 279 3.11 -5.70 -1.32
CA ALA A 279 2.98 -4.25 -1.55
C ALA A 279 3.34 -3.42 -0.32
N SER A 280 2.99 -3.87 0.89
CA SER A 280 3.40 -3.24 2.15
C SER A 280 4.89 -3.41 2.35
N TYR A 281 5.46 -4.57 2.04
CA TYR A 281 6.91 -4.75 2.08
C TYR A 281 7.63 -3.75 1.18
N LEU A 282 7.21 -3.59 -0.08
CA LEU A 282 7.79 -2.61 -1.00
C LEU A 282 7.54 -1.16 -0.53
N SER A 283 6.33 -0.85 -0.07
CA SER A 283 5.99 0.51 0.38
C SER A 283 6.77 0.89 1.63
N PHE A 284 6.87 -0.02 2.60
CA PHE A 284 7.53 0.26 3.87
C PHE A 284 9.03 0.17 3.79
N SER A 285 9.61 -0.69 2.95
CA SER A 285 11.07 -0.78 2.78
C SER A 285 11.70 0.53 2.26
N MET A 286 10.89 1.46 1.74
CA MET A 286 11.32 2.83 1.48
C MET A 286 11.75 3.61 2.74
N VAL A 287 11.22 3.29 3.91
CA VAL A 287 11.58 3.95 5.18
C VAL A 287 13.02 3.64 5.60
N PRO A 288 13.46 2.37 5.74
CA PRO A 288 14.86 2.06 6.01
C PRO A 288 15.77 2.53 4.87
N PHE A 289 15.33 2.37 3.62
CA PHE A 289 16.08 2.86 2.46
C PHE A 289 16.37 4.36 2.54
N ALA A 290 15.34 5.18 2.71
CA ALA A 290 15.47 6.64 2.84
C ALA A 290 16.26 7.04 4.09
N SER A 291 16.12 6.30 5.19
CA SER A 291 16.89 6.57 6.42
C SER A 291 18.38 6.36 6.22
N ILE A 292 18.78 5.28 5.52
CA ILE A 292 20.18 5.01 5.19
C ILE A 292 20.69 6.08 4.22
N SER A 293 19.93 6.39 3.16
CA SER A 293 20.28 7.41 2.16
C SER A 293 20.45 8.81 2.77
N LEU A 294 19.55 9.23 3.68
CA LEU A 294 19.67 10.49 4.42
C LEU A 294 20.88 10.50 5.34
N GLY A 295 21.13 9.41 6.07
CA GLY A 295 22.30 9.27 6.93
C GLY A 295 23.61 9.37 6.13
N MET A 296 23.68 8.70 4.97
CA MET A 296 24.80 8.82 4.04
C MET A 296 24.94 10.24 3.49
N GLY A 297 23.84 10.89 3.12
CA GLY A 297 23.82 12.28 2.66
C GLY A 297 24.38 13.25 3.71
N ALA A 298 24.03 13.07 4.98
CA ALA A 298 24.58 13.85 6.08
C ALA A 298 26.09 13.60 6.28
N LEU A 299 26.53 12.36 6.08
CA LEU A 299 27.94 11.96 6.19
C LEU A 299 28.77 12.21 4.92
N SER A 300 28.13 12.65 3.82
CA SER A 300 28.78 12.81 2.51
C SER A 300 29.96 13.79 2.52
N TRP A 301 29.99 14.73 3.46
CA TRP A 301 31.08 15.70 3.64
C TRP A 301 32.36 15.06 4.20
N LEU A 302 32.23 13.90 4.86
CA LEU A 302 33.32 13.16 5.50
C LEU A 302 33.79 11.97 4.66
N ILE A 303 33.00 11.56 3.64
CA ILE A 303 33.23 10.34 2.85
C ILE A 303 33.75 10.72 1.45
N PRO A 304 34.82 10.08 0.95
CA PRO A 304 35.27 10.30 -0.42
C PRO A 304 34.15 10.02 -1.44
N ARG A 305 34.01 10.89 -2.46
CA ARG A 305 32.95 10.80 -3.47
C ARG A 305 32.83 9.40 -4.11
N LYS A 306 33.95 8.73 -4.38
CA LYS A 306 33.97 7.37 -4.94
C LYS A 306 33.32 6.33 -4.00
N VAL A 307 33.59 6.42 -2.70
CA VAL A 307 33.03 5.53 -1.69
C VAL A 307 31.54 5.82 -1.53
N PHE A 308 31.16 7.10 -1.47
CA PHE A 308 29.76 7.51 -1.41
C PHE A 308 28.97 6.94 -2.59
N SER A 309 29.44 7.15 -3.83
CA SER A 309 28.78 6.63 -5.03
C SER A 309 28.73 5.11 -5.08
N ALA A 310 29.76 4.40 -4.58
CA ALA A 310 29.76 2.94 -4.54
C ALA A 310 28.69 2.41 -3.57
N VAL A 311 28.58 3.01 -2.38
CA VAL A 311 27.58 2.62 -1.38
C VAL A 311 26.16 2.98 -1.84
N ASP A 312 25.99 4.15 -2.45
CA ASP A 312 24.69 4.59 -2.98
C ASP A 312 24.19 3.67 -4.11
N ASN A 313 25.09 3.34 -5.05
CA ASN A 313 24.80 2.36 -6.11
C ASN A 313 24.45 0.99 -5.53
N LEU A 314 25.16 0.53 -4.49
CA LEU A 314 24.87 -0.73 -3.81
C LEU A 314 23.49 -0.71 -3.13
N LEU A 315 23.17 0.38 -2.42
CA LEU A 315 21.87 0.56 -1.77
C LEU A 315 20.74 0.54 -2.81
N TYR A 316 20.88 1.28 -3.90
CA TYR A 316 19.89 1.33 -4.99
C TYR A 316 19.73 -0.01 -5.71
N SER A 317 20.83 -0.68 -6.09
CA SER A 317 20.79 -2.02 -6.66
C SER A 317 20.15 -3.02 -5.71
N SER A 318 20.43 -2.94 -4.41
CA SER A 318 19.82 -3.80 -3.39
C SER A 318 18.30 -3.59 -3.33
N TYR A 319 17.85 -2.34 -3.38
CA TYR A 319 16.42 -2.01 -3.40
C TYR A 319 15.73 -2.54 -4.67
N MET A 320 16.35 -2.35 -5.84
CA MET A 320 15.84 -2.89 -7.11
C MET A 320 15.75 -4.43 -7.11
N ARG A 321 16.73 -5.11 -6.51
CA ARG A 321 16.70 -6.58 -6.33
C ARG A 321 15.61 -7.03 -5.37
N ALA A 322 15.32 -6.24 -4.33
CA ALA A 322 14.17 -6.49 -3.45
C ALA A 322 12.84 -6.34 -4.21
N CYS A 323 12.73 -5.38 -5.14
CA CYS A 323 11.59 -5.31 -6.06
C CYS A 323 11.50 -6.54 -6.96
N LEU A 324 12.62 -6.99 -7.56
CA LEU A 324 12.64 -8.20 -8.40
C LEU A 324 12.25 -9.46 -7.62
N PHE A 325 12.63 -9.58 -6.35
CA PHE A 325 12.14 -10.66 -5.49
C PHE A 325 10.61 -10.71 -5.48
N VAL A 326 9.95 -9.57 -5.31
CA VAL A 326 8.49 -9.50 -5.26
C VAL A 326 7.88 -9.78 -6.63
N PHE A 327 8.36 -9.12 -7.69
CA PHE A 327 7.72 -9.15 -9.01
C PHE A 327 8.09 -10.35 -9.88
N GLU A 328 9.23 -11.00 -9.66
CA GLU A 328 9.58 -12.24 -10.38
C GLU A 328 9.35 -13.47 -9.49
N ASN A 329 9.88 -13.48 -8.27
CA ASN A 329 9.92 -14.68 -7.44
C ASN A 329 8.62 -14.91 -6.67
N VAL A 330 8.15 -13.93 -5.88
CA VAL A 330 6.88 -14.03 -5.13
C VAL A 330 5.70 -14.08 -6.08
N ALA A 331 5.68 -13.22 -7.11
CA ALA A 331 4.62 -13.21 -8.11
C ALA A 331 4.65 -14.44 -9.03
N SER A 332 5.73 -15.24 -9.04
CA SER A 332 5.91 -16.40 -9.93
C SER A 332 5.64 -16.07 -11.41
N THR A 333 6.21 -14.96 -11.86
CA THR A 333 6.03 -14.46 -13.23
C THR A 333 6.81 -15.32 -14.22
N LYS A 334 6.13 -15.78 -15.27
CA LYS A 334 6.77 -16.43 -16.43
C LYS A 334 7.15 -15.37 -17.43
N ILE A 335 8.39 -15.39 -17.93
CA ILE A 335 8.89 -14.31 -18.80
C ILE A 335 9.28 -14.91 -20.14
N ASN A 336 8.68 -14.41 -21.23
CA ASN A 336 9.06 -14.75 -22.59
C ASN A 336 9.73 -13.54 -23.24
N PHE A 337 10.94 -13.74 -23.76
CA PHE A 337 11.67 -12.70 -24.50
C PHE A 337 11.61 -12.94 -26.01
N TYR A 338 11.48 -11.84 -26.73
CA TYR A 338 11.48 -11.81 -28.18
C TYR A 338 12.52 -10.78 -28.68
N GLY A 339 13.11 -11.04 -29.84
CA GLY A 339 14.15 -10.19 -30.45
C GLY A 339 15.52 -10.33 -29.79
N ASP A 340 16.21 -9.20 -29.61
CA ASP A 340 17.67 -9.13 -29.41
C ASP A 340 18.11 -9.27 -27.93
N ILE A 341 17.40 -10.05 -27.11
CA ILE A 341 17.68 -10.16 -25.66
C ILE A 341 19.09 -10.69 -25.36
N GLU A 342 19.59 -11.64 -26.15
CA GLU A 342 20.93 -12.22 -25.96
C GLU A 342 22.02 -11.17 -26.17
N ALA A 343 21.89 -10.34 -27.22
CA ALA A 343 22.80 -9.25 -27.51
C ALA A 343 22.78 -8.18 -26.40
N VAL A 344 21.60 -7.87 -25.85
CA VAL A 344 21.44 -6.95 -24.72
C VAL A 344 22.08 -7.51 -23.44
N SER A 345 21.96 -8.82 -23.20
CA SER A 345 22.48 -9.46 -21.99
C SER A 345 23.99 -9.71 -22.05
N ALA A 346 24.57 -9.77 -23.25
CA ALA A 346 25.97 -10.11 -23.47
C ALA A 346 26.98 -9.09 -22.89
N LYS A 347 26.62 -7.81 -22.84
CA LYS A 347 27.51 -6.74 -22.40
C LYS A 347 26.79 -5.71 -21.54
N ARG A 348 27.44 -5.31 -20.46
CA ARG A 348 27.07 -4.10 -19.71
C ARG A 348 27.40 -2.85 -20.51
N GLU A 349 26.37 -2.11 -20.92
CA GLU A 349 26.50 -0.86 -21.68
C GLU A 349 25.45 0.17 -21.23
N SER A 350 25.70 1.44 -21.55
CA SER A 350 24.73 2.50 -21.32
C SER A 350 23.79 2.58 -22.51
N ALA A 351 22.49 2.63 -22.23
CA ALA A 351 21.49 2.73 -23.28
C ALA A 351 20.33 3.66 -22.96
N ILE A 352 19.83 4.35 -23.98
CA ILE A 352 18.53 5.02 -23.91
C ILE A 352 17.48 3.94 -24.15
N VAL A 353 16.73 3.62 -23.10
CA VAL A 353 15.60 2.70 -23.17
C VAL A 353 14.35 3.51 -23.41
N LEU A 354 13.70 3.27 -24.54
CA LEU A 354 12.35 3.76 -24.77
C LEU A 354 11.44 2.56 -24.43
N SER A 355 10.33 2.67 -23.68
CA SER A 355 9.34 1.55 -23.51
C SER A 355 7.90 1.98 -23.87
N ASN A 356 7.05 1.14 -24.50
CA ASN A 356 5.60 1.35 -24.54
C ASN A 356 5.09 1.36 -23.09
N HIS A 357 4.03 2.12 -22.83
CA HIS A 357 3.53 2.32 -21.48
C HIS A 357 2.17 1.67 -21.38
N GLN A 358 2.12 0.50 -20.76
CA GLN A 358 0.92 -0.31 -20.59
C GLN A 358 0.42 -0.27 -19.15
N SER A 359 1.32 -0.15 -18.17
CA SER A 359 0.95 -0.18 -16.77
C SER A 359 1.92 0.60 -15.89
N ASN A 360 1.49 0.89 -14.67
CA ASN A 360 2.33 1.49 -13.63
C ASN A 360 3.49 0.58 -13.15
N VAL A 361 3.57 -0.67 -13.64
CA VAL A 361 4.66 -1.62 -13.35
C VAL A 361 5.74 -1.69 -14.42
N ASP A 362 5.65 -0.92 -15.52
CA ASP A 362 6.61 -1.04 -16.63
C ASP A 362 8.06 -0.76 -16.23
N TRP A 363 8.27 0.04 -15.18
CA TRP A 363 9.60 0.28 -14.61
C TRP A 363 10.24 -1.02 -14.09
N VAL A 364 9.46 -1.94 -13.55
CA VAL A 364 9.93 -3.25 -13.08
C VAL A 364 10.44 -4.06 -14.26
N VAL A 365 9.71 -4.06 -15.39
CA VAL A 365 10.10 -4.80 -16.60
C VAL A 365 11.46 -4.32 -17.12
N ILE A 366 11.71 -3.01 -17.08
CA ILE A 366 13.02 -2.45 -17.43
C ILE A 366 14.08 -2.90 -16.42
N THR A 367 13.76 -2.95 -15.14
CA THR A 367 14.64 -3.51 -14.10
C THR A 367 14.97 -4.99 -14.32
N MET A 368 13.99 -5.81 -14.79
CA MET A 368 14.21 -7.22 -15.14
C MET A 368 15.25 -7.37 -16.26
N ILE A 369 15.23 -6.47 -17.25
CA ILE A 369 16.19 -6.45 -18.36
C ILE A 369 17.57 -5.98 -17.86
N ALA A 370 17.62 -4.91 -17.06
CA ALA A 370 18.88 -4.39 -16.55
C ALA A 370 19.61 -5.37 -15.61
N ASN A 371 18.87 -6.13 -14.80
CA ASN A 371 19.44 -7.22 -14.01
C ASN A 371 20.09 -8.30 -14.90
N ARG A 372 19.44 -8.65 -16.02
CA ARG A 372 19.95 -9.63 -17.00
C ARG A 372 21.11 -9.08 -17.84
N GLN A 373 21.28 -7.77 -17.91
CA GLN A 373 22.48 -7.11 -18.42
C GLN A 373 23.60 -7.07 -17.35
N GLN A 374 24.02 -8.23 -16.86
CA GLN A 374 25.13 -8.35 -15.91
C GLN A 374 24.95 -7.54 -14.60
N GLY A 375 23.72 -7.44 -14.08
CA GLY A 375 23.43 -6.71 -12.84
C GLY A 375 23.61 -5.20 -12.95
N ASN A 376 23.14 -4.60 -14.04
CA ASN A 376 23.26 -3.17 -14.31
C ASN A 376 22.10 -2.34 -13.72
N GLU A 377 21.46 -2.80 -12.64
CA GLU A 377 20.30 -2.10 -12.07
C GLU A 377 20.68 -0.71 -11.55
N CYS A 378 21.93 -0.53 -11.09
CA CYS A 378 22.43 0.76 -10.63
C CYS A 378 22.52 1.84 -11.72
N GLY A 379 22.60 1.43 -13.00
CA GLY A 379 22.60 2.35 -14.14
C GLY A 379 21.22 2.88 -14.52
N LEU A 380 20.14 2.37 -13.91
CA LEU A 380 18.78 2.75 -14.28
C LEU A 380 18.46 4.19 -13.87
N ARG A 381 17.98 4.96 -14.84
CA ARG A 381 17.43 6.31 -14.66
C ARG A 381 16.12 6.42 -15.42
N PHE A 382 15.06 6.83 -14.71
CA PHE A 382 13.72 7.03 -15.24
C PHE A 382 13.37 8.51 -15.38
N MET A 383 12.57 8.84 -16.39
CA MET A 383 11.88 10.12 -16.46
C MET A 383 10.60 10.05 -15.62
N ILE A 384 10.41 10.97 -14.69
CA ILE A 384 9.32 10.92 -13.70
C ILE A 384 8.48 12.20 -13.79
N LYS A 385 7.17 12.08 -13.56
CA LYS A 385 6.28 13.25 -13.46
C LYS A 385 6.72 14.16 -12.31
N TYR A 386 6.75 15.47 -12.54
CA TYR A 386 7.12 16.46 -11.51
C TYR A 386 6.36 16.24 -10.20
N ALA A 387 5.04 16.05 -10.24
CA ALA A 387 4.24 15.78 -9.04
C ALA A 387 4.76 14.65 -8.11
N MET A 388 5.59 13.72 -8.60
CA MET A 388 6.19 12.66 -7.79
C MET A 388 7.20 13.14 -6.76
N HIS A 389 7.80 14.34 -6.90
CA HIS A 389 8.71 14.85 -5.86
C HIS A 389 7.97 15.16 -4.55
N TYR A 390 6.65 15.37 -4.60
CA TYR A 390 5.84 15.59 -3.40
C TYR A 390 5.55 14.29 -2.63
N PHE A 391 5.87 13.13 -3.22
CA PHE A 391 5.68 11.85 -2.54
C PHE A 391 6.71 11.68 -1.42
N PRO A 392 6.29 11.51 -0.16
CA PRO A 392 7.23 11.46 0.95
C PRO A 392 8.27 10.35 0.79
N LEU A 393 9.51 10.61 1.23
CA LEU A 393 10.68 9.72 1.11
C LEU A 393 11.13 9.50 -0.34
N PHE A 394 10.28 8.89 -1.17
CA PHE A 394 10.60 8.54 -2.56
C PHE A 394 10.91 9.77 -3.40
N GLY A 395 10.11 10.83 -3.30
CA GLY A 395 10.24 12.04 -4.12
C GLY A 395 11.55 12.81 -3.90
N TRP A 396 12.08 12.79 -2.67
CA TRP A 396 13.40 13.38 -2.39
C TRP A 396 14.53 12.48 -2.93
N TYR A 397 14.42 11.16 -2.79
CA TYR A 397 15.42 10.24 -3.28
C TYR A 397 15.54 10.24 -4.81
N THR A 398 14.40 10.26 -5.52
CA THR A 398 14.40 10.34 -6.99
C THR A 398 15.12 11.58 -7.50
N TYR A 399 15.03 12.69 -6.77
CA TYR A 399 15.82 13.89 -7.04
C TYR A 399 17.33 13.65 -6.84
N GLN A 400 17.75 13.01 -5.73
CA GLN A 400 19.15 12.74 -5.46
C GLN A 400 19.84 11.88 -6.52
N VAL A 401 19.13 10.89 -7.07
CA VAL A 401 19.65 9.98 -8.09
C VAL A 401 19.63 10.62 -9.50
N ALA A 402 19.26 11.90 -9.59
CA ALA A 402 19.15 12.65 -10.84
C ALA A 402 18.17 12.01 -11.84
N LEU A 403 16.99 11.62 -11.36
CA LEU A 403 15.87 11.24 -12.24
C LEU A 403 15.28 12.52 -12.86
N ALA A 404 15.12 12.55 -14.19
CA ALA A 404 14.67 13.74 -14.90
C ALA A 404 13.17 13.98 -14.65
N LEU A 405 12.81 15.10 -14.00
CA LEU A 405 11.44 15.51 -13.76
C LEU A 405 10.83 16.22 -14.98
N ILE A 406 9.67 15.75 -15.43
CA ILE A 406 9.12 16.04 -16.77
C ILE A 406 8.54 17.47 -16.96
N GLU A 407 8.32 18.27 -15.91
CA GLU A 407 7.84 19.66 -16.12
C GLU A 407 8.84 20.52 -16.92
N MET A 408 10.08 20.06 -17.05
CA MET A 408 11.19 20.81 -17.65
C MET A 408 11.79 20.20 -18.94
N PHE A 409 11.03 19.50 -19.79
CA PHE A 409 11.57 19.04 -21.08
C PHE A 409 12.11 20.21 -21.95
N ILE A 410 11.50 21.40 -21.86
CA ILE A 410 11.96 22.63 -22.54
C ILE A 410 13.25 23.20 -21.90
N ALA A 411 13.44 23.00 -20.60
CA ALA A 411 14.64 23.47 -19.91
C ALA A 411 15.81 22.49 -20.00
N TRP A 412 15.55 21.19 -20.16
CA TRP A 412 16.59 20.18 -20.42
C TRP A 412 17.33 20.45 -21.74
N VAL A 413 16.63 20.89 -22.79
CA VAL A 413 17.26 21.35 -24.04
C VAL A 413 18.17 22.57 -23.81
N ARG A 414 17.85 23.45 -22.85
CA ARG A 414 18.70 24.59 -22.47
C ARG A 414 19.87 24.18 -21.57
N LEU A 415 19.69 23.19 -20.68
CA LEU A 415 20.73 22.72 -19.77
C LEU A 415 21.78 21.86 -20.48
N CYS A 416 21.41 21.10 -21.52
CA CYS A 416 22.37 20.37 -22.37
C CYS A 416 23.38 21.29 -23.08
N ALA A 417 23.09 22.58 -23.22
CA ALA A 417 24.08 23.56 -23.69
C ALA A 417 25.14 23.93 -22.61
N THR A 418 24.92 23.54 -21.35
CA THR A 418 25.72 23.97 -20.18
C THR A 418 26.39 22.79 -19.45
N VAL A 419 25.91 21.54 -19.60
CA VAL A 419 26.52 20.34 -18.99
C VAL A 419 27.68 19.85 -19.86
N ARG A 420 28.81 20.56 -19.83
CA ARG A 420 30.09 20.09 -20.40
C ARG A 420 30.99 19.36 -19.40
N GLU A 421 30.68 19.36 -18.10
CA GLU A 421 31.59 18.82 -17.09
C GLU A 421 30.83 18.09 -15.98
N CYS A 422 30.39 16.88 -16.28
CA CYS A 422 30.26 15.82 -15.27
C CYS A 422 31.05 14.64 -15.82
N ASP A 423 32.11 14.25 -15.11
CA ASP A 423 33.04 13.18 -15.46
C ASP A 423 32.32 11.86 -15.79
N VAL A 424 31.97 11.70 -17.07
CA VAL A 424 31.76 10.42 -17.71
C VAL A 424 33.15 9.81 -17.83
N VAL A 425 33.52 9.00 -16.84
CA VAL A 425 34.70 8.14 -16.93
C VAL A 425 34.47 7.18 -18.11
N SER A 426 35.03 7.59 -19.24
CA SER A 426 35.64 6.78 -20.30
C SER A 426 35.10 5.35 -20.46
N SER A 427 34.11 5.19 -21.34
CA SER A 427 34.11 4.10 -22.32
C SER A 427 33.09 4.42 -23.40
N GLY A 428 33.57 4.66 -24.62
CA GLY A 428 32.72 4.80 -25.80
C GLY A 428 31.88 3.54 -25.99
N ALA A 429 30.57 3.68 -25.80
CA ALA A 429 29.50 2.84 -26.33
C ALA A 429 28.18 3.42 -25.85
N ALA A 430 27.50 4.17 -26.72
CA ALA A 430 26.08 4.41 -26.57
C ALA A 430 25.38 3.42 -27.51
N ALA A 431 24.54 2.54 -26.97
CA ALA A 431 23.59 1.74 -27.74
C ALA A 431 22.19 2.23 -27.38
N VAL A 432 21.24 2.28 -28.31
CA VAL A 432 19.86 2.69 -28.00
C VAL A 432 18.99 1.44 -28.07
N VAL A 433 18.37 1.07 -26.94
CA VAL A 433 17.40 -0.03 -26.89
C VAL A 433 16.02 0.60 -27.03
N LEU A 434 15.47 0.57 -28.25
CA LEU A 434 14.27 1.33 -28.56
C LEU A 434 12.99 0.53 -28.33
N LYS A 435 12.09 1.07 -27.51
CA LYS A 435 10.69 0.66 -27.42
C LYS A 435 9.82 1.90 -27.13
N ILE A 436 9.59 2.92 -27.98
CA ILE A 436 8.87 4.17 -27.55
C ILE A 436 7.40 4.03 -27.06
N ALA A 437 7.07 4.67 -25.92
CA ALA A 437 5.72 5.13 -25.49
C ALA A 437 5.52 6.62 -25.78
N GLU A 438 4.27 7.01 -25.98
CA GLU A 438 3.84 8.38 -26.26
C GLU A 438 3.47 9.16 -24.99
N ARG A 439 4.04 10.37 -24.85
CA ARG A 439 3.38 11.70 -24.71
C ARG A 439 4.23 12.69 -23.88
N ALA A 440 4.95 13.56 -24.58
CA ALA A 440 5.03 15.02 -24.35
C ALA A 440 5.99 15.66 -25.37
N VAL A 441 5.58 16.80 -25.94
CA VAL A 441 6.30 17.70 -26.86
C VAL A 441 6.27 17.31 -28.36
N LEU A 442 5.13 17.58 -28.99
CA LEU A 442 5.03 17.86 -30.43
C LEU A 442 3.98 18.97 -30.69
N ALA A 443 3.87 19.93 -29.75
CA ALA A 443 2.87 20.99 -29.82
C ALA A 443 3.41 22.33 -30.35
N SER A 444 4.72 22.51 -30.52
CA SER A 444 5.30 23.80 -30.94
C SER A 444 5.81 23.88 -32.39
N TYR A 445 5.96 22.74 -33.09
CA TYR A 445 6.48 22.73 -34.47
C TYR A 445 5.84 21.65 -35.35
N LEU A 446 4.50 21.52 -35.30
CA LEU A 446 3.80 20.88 -36.42
C LEU A 446 3.77 21.89 -37.58
N PRO A 447 4.36 21.60 -38.75
CA PRO A 447 4.05 22.36 -39.95
C PRO A 447 2.53 22.27 -40.18
N ARG A 448 1.95 23.37 -40.64
CA ARG A 448 0.52 23.54 -40.88
C ARG A 448 -0.10 22.30 -41.54
N ARG A 449 -1.08 21.72 -40.84
CA ARG A 449 -2.20 20.90 -41.34
C ARG A 449 -1.90 20.03 -42.57
N ASP A 450 -1.39 18.83 -42.34
CA ASP A 450 -1.65 17.70 -43.24
C ASP A 450 -2.92 16.96 -42.76
N PRO A 451 -4.04 17.01 -43.51
CA PRO A 451 -5.31 16.38 -43.10
C PRO A 451 -5.20 14.86 -42.92
N LEU A 452 -4.32 14.20 -43.67
CA LEU A 452 -4.21 12.73 -43.72
C LEU A 452 -3.60 12.13 -42.45
N LEU A 453 -2.63 12.81 -41.82
CA LEU A 453 -2.04 12.36 -40.55
C LEU A 453 -3.01 12.52 -39.37
N SER A 454 -3.88 13.54 -39.39
CA SER A 454 -4.87 13.79 -38.33
C SER A 454 -5.98 12.73 -38.31
N GLN A 455 -6.32 12.18 -39.47
CA GLN A 455 -7.34 11.16 -39.62
C GLN A 455 -6.84 9.78 -39.17
N LYS A 456 -5.59 9.42 -39.50
CA LYS A 456 -4.93 8.21 -38.99
C LYS A 456 -4.78 8.24 -37.47
N THR A 457 -4.28 9.33 -36.89
CA THR A 457 -4.13 9.47 -35.43
C THR A 457 -5.46 9.49 -34.67
N ARG A 458 -6.55 10.02 -35.26
CA ARG A 458 -7.91 9.88 -34.68
C ARG A 458 -8.41 8.44 -34.72
N HIS A 459 -8.13 7.68 -35.77
CA HIS A 459 -8.53 6.28 -35.87
C HIS A 459 -7.86 5.40 -34.79
N TYR A 460 -6.58 5.68 -34.45
CA TYR A 460 -5.89 5.01 -33.34
C TYR A 460 -6.46 5.38 -31.97
N ARG A 461 -6.90 6.64 -31.77
CA ARG A 461 -7.47 7.11 -30.49
C ARG A 461 -8.82 6.45 -30.15
N VAL A 462 -9.55 5.96 -31.15
CA VAL A 462 -10.87 5.33 -30.98
C VAL A 462 -10.76 3.82 -30.72
N LYS A 463 -9.69 3.15 -31.18
CA LYS A 463 -9.50 1.68 -30.97
C LYS A 463 -9.04 1.28 -29.56
N GLU A 464 -8.52 2.20 -28.74
CA GLU A 464 -8.17 1.88 -27.34
C GLU A 464 -9.40 1.56 -26.47
N VAL A 465 -10.60 2.02 -26.88
CA VAL A 465 -11.88 1.85 -26.16
C VAL A 465 -12.43 0.41 -26.26
N GLY A 466 -11.79 -0.49 -27.03
CA GLY A 466 -12.25 -1.86 -27.26
C GLY A 466 -11.27 -2.99 -26.88
N ARG A 467 -10.14 -2.70 -26.21
CA ARG A 467 -9.22 -3.77 -25.74
C ARG A 467 -9.82 -4.46 -24.52
N GLU A 468 -10.39 -5.65 -24.69
CA GLU A 468 -11.01 -6.47 -23.64
C GLU A 468 -10.10 -6.84 -22.44
N LYS A 469 -8.78 -6.54 -22.48
CA LYS A 469 -7.84 -6.87 -21.40
C LYS A 469 -6.89 -5.71 -21.10
N CYS A 470 -7.20 -4.91 -20.08
CA CYS A 470 -6.27 -3.93 -19.52
C CYS A 470 -5.04 -4.66 -18.94
N ALA A 471 -3.85 -4.06 -19.09
CA ALA A 471 -2.65 -4.55 -18.41
C ALA A 471 -2.82 -4.46 -16.88
N PRO A 472 -2.32 -5.44 -16.12
CA PRO A 472 -2.54 -5.48 -14.68
C PRO A 472 -1.85 -4.29 -14.00
N ASN A 473 -2.51 -3.69 -13.02
CA ASN A 473 -1.86 -2.74 -12.13
C ASN A 473 -0.87 -3.46 -11.18
N MET A 474 -0.09 -2.71 -10.40
CA MET A 474 0.89 -3.27 -9.46
C MET A 474 0.35 -4.36 -8.52
N PHE A 475 -0.84 -4.17 -7.94
CA PHE A 475 -1.44 -5.15 -7.03
C PHE A 475 -1.90 -6.40 -7.78
N GLU A 476 -2.53 -6.21 -8.94
CA GLU A 476 -2.96 -7.30 -9.82
C GLU A 476 -1.77 -8.11 -10.37
N PHE A 477 -0.65 -7.46 -10.67
CA PHE A 477 0.55 -8.10 -11.17
C PHE A 477 1.12 -9.08 -10.14
N VAL A 478 1.24 -8.64 -8.88
CA VAL A 478 1.81 -9.46 -7.82
C VAL A 478 0.80 -10.50 -7.32
N CYS A 479 -0.50 -10.18 -7.32
CA CYS A 479 -1.50 -10.94 -6.54
C CYS A 479 -2.82 -11.28 -7.24
N GLY A 480 -2.96 -10.96 -8.52
CA GLY A 480 -4.14 -11.33 -9.30
C GLY A 480 -4.43 -12.83 -9.26
N VAL A 481 -5.71 -13.17 -9.10
CA VAL A 481 -6.26 -14.54 -8.99
C VAL A 481 -6.30 -15.24 -10.36
N ASN A 482 -6.10 -14.51 -11.47
CA ASN A 482 -6.14 -15.05 -12.82
C ASN A 482 -4.79 -15.63 -13.30
N SER A 483 -4.88 -16.86 -13.79
CA SER A 483 -3.87 -17.91 -13.82
C SER A 483 -2.87 -17.90 -14.98
N LYS A 484 -2.53 -16.73 -15.55
CA LYS A 484 -1.45 -16.62 -16.56
C LYS A 484 -0.65 -15.34 -16.41
N ARG A 485 0.27 -15.30 -15.43
CA ARG A 485 1.25 -14.23 -15.24
C ARG A 485 2.42 -14.39 -16.20
N THR A 486 2.10 -14.48 -17.49
CA THR A 486 3.10 -14.58 -18.54
C THR A 486 3.36 -13.19 -19.09
N LEU A 487 4.58 -12.70 -18.88
CA LEU A 487 5.05 -11.44 -19.39
C LEU A 487 5.75 -11.68 -20.73
N HIS A 488 5.28 -11.02 -21.78
CA HIS A 488 5.87 -11.09 -23.10
C HIS A 488 6.64 -9.79 -23.38
N ILE A 489 7.96 -9.89 -23.56
CA ILE A 489 8.85 -8.74 -23.71
C ILE A 489 9.57 -8.84 -25.05
N HIS A 490 9.20 -7.98 -25.99
CA HIS A 490 9.93 -7.84 -27.26
C HIS A 490 10.95 -6.70 -27.16
N ILE A 491 12.21 -7.00 -27.50
CA ILE A 491 13.36 -6.08 -27.37
C ILE A 491 14.10 -6.02 -28.70
N ARG A 492 14.42 -4.81 -29.15
CA ARG A 492 15.35 -4.58 -30.27
C ARG A 492 16.46 -3.65 -29.84
N ARG A 493 17.69 -3.99 -30.21
CA ARG A 493 18.89 -3.22 -29.90
C ARG A 493 19.39 -2.54 -31.18
N PHE A 494 19.59 -1.23 -31.12
CA PHE A 494 20.14 -0.45 -32.23
C PHE A 494 21.43 0.24 -31.78
N PRO A 495 22.58 -0.12 -32.36
CA PRO A 495 23.82 0.63 -32.18
C PRO A 495 23.66 2.11 -32.57
N VAL A 496 24.27 3.04 -31.83
CA VAL A 496 24.10 4.48 -32.10
C VAL A 496 24.65 4.90 -33.46
N ASN A 497 25.69 4.22 -33.94
CA ASN A 497 26.25 4.44 -35.28
C ASN A 497 25.31 4.01 -36.43
N GLU A 498 24.23 3.28 -36.14
CA GLU A 498 23.19 2.93 -37.12
C GLU A 498 22.01 3.92 -37.12
N LEU A 499 22.00 4.89 -36.20
CA LEU A 499 20.94 5.90 -36.14
C LEU A 499 21.23 7.01 -37.14
N PRO A 500 20.18 7.57 -37.79
CA PRO A 500 20.35 8.76 -38.61
C PRO A 500 20.87 9.94 -37.78
N GLU A 501 21.91 10.61 -38.28
CA GLU A 501 22.44 11.83 -37.65
C GLU A 501 21.57 13.06 -37.93
N ASP A 502 20.90 13.09 -39.08
CA ASP A 502 19.97 14.14 -39.45
C ASP A 502 18.68 14.07 -38.61
N VAL A 503 18.23 15.22 -38.12
CA VAL A 503 17.11 15.33 -37.17
C VAL A 503 15.79 14.88 -37.78
N ASP A 504 15.53 15.24 -39.05
CA ASP A 504 14.29 14.90 -39.73
C ASP A 504 14.29 13.41 -40.12
N ALA A 505 15.43 12.88 -40.58
CA ALA A 505 15.61 11.45 -40.81
C ALA A 505 15.47 10.62 -39.53
N LEU A 506 16.03 11.10 -38.41
CA LEU A 506 15.89 10.45 -37.10
C LEU A 506 14.43 10.46 -36.65
N LYS A 507 13.71 11.57 -36.86
CA LYS A 507 12.28 11.67 -36.54
C LYS A 507 11.45 10.67 -37.34
N GLU A 508 11.70 10.55 -38.64
CA GLU A 508 11.02 9.57 -39.49
C GLU A 508 11.34 8.14 -39.04
N TRP A 509 12.61 7.86 -38.74
CA TRP A 509 13.04 6.57 -38.19
C TRP A 509 12.31 6.24 -36.87
N LEU A 510 12.18 7.20 -35.95
CA LEU A 510 11.43 7.03 -34.70
C LEU A 510 9.94 6.75 -34.94
N MET A 511 9.33 7.46 -35.89
CA MET A 511 7.93 7.25 -36.28
C MET A 511 7.70 5.86 -36.88
N GLN A 512 8.60 5.39 -37.72
CA GLN A 512 8.54 4.03 -38.28
C GLN A 512 8.60 2.97 -37.16
N ARG A 513 9.50 3.12 -36.18
CA ARG A 513 9.57 2.21 -35.03
C ARG A 513 8.31 2.25 -34.17
N TYR A 514 7.70 3.43 -34.00
CA TYR A 514 6.40 3.57 -33.34
C TYR A 514 5.29 2.79 -34.08
N LEU A 515 5.24 2.86 -35.41
CA LEU A 515 4.27 2.14 -36.23
C LEU A 515 4.46 0.62 -36.16
N ILE A 516 5.70 0.13 -36.29
CA ILE A 516 6.03 -1.30 -36.17
C ILE A 516 5.58 -1.83 -34.81
N LYS A 517 5.93 -1.12 -33.74
CA LYS A 517 5.53 -1.45 -32.36
C LYS A 517 4.01 -1.51 -32.19
N ASN A 518 3.26 -0.54 -32.71
CA ASN A 518 1.79 -0.57 -32.62
C ASN A 518 1.20 -1.75 -33.40
N GLY A 519 1.74 -2.05 -34.59
CA GLY A 519 1.35 -3.24 -35.36
C GLY A 519 1.57 -4.54 -34.59
N MET A 520 2.73 -4.70 -33.94
CA MET A 520 3.01 -5.87 -33.10
C MET A 520 2.07 -5.98 -31.90
N LEU A 521 1.75 -4.86 -31.24
CA LEU A 521 0.79 -4.87 -30.14
C LEU A 521 -0.62 -5.27 -30.62
N GLU A 522 -1.06 -4.74 -31.76
CA GLU A 522 -2.35 -5.12 -32.35
C GLU A 522 -2.41 -6.61 -32.70
N ALA A 523 -1.38 -7.14 -33.38
CA ALA A 523 -1.26 -8.56 -33.69
C ALA A 523 -1.30 -9.44 -32.43
N PHE A 524 -0.55 -9.06 -31.38
CA PHE A 524 -0.53 -9.80 -30.11
C PHE A 524 -1.92 -9.85 -29.45
N TYR A 525 -2.64 -8.73 -29.39
CA TYR A 525 -3.98 -8.69 -28.80
C TYR A 525 -5.05 -9.39 -29.65
N ASN A 526 -4.86 -9.48 -30.97
CA ASN A 526 -5.74 -10.23 -31.87
C ASN A 526 -5.49 -11.75 -31.83
N GLY A 527 -4.41 -12.20 -31.19
CA GLY A 527 -4.07 -13.62 -31.03
C GLY A 527 -2.99 -14.13 -31.98
N ASP A 528 -2.43 -13.28 -32.84
CA ASP A 528 -1.38 -13.65 -33.80
C ASP A 528 0.00 -13.83 -33.13
N GLY A 529 0.14 -13.39 -31.88
CA GLY A 529 1.38 -13.48 -31.10
C GLY A 529 2.38 -12.35 -31.39
N LEU A 530 3.61 -12.51 -30.89
CA LEU A 530 4.73 -11.59 -31.17
C LEU A 530 5.78 -12.31 -32.05
N PRO A 531 6.42 -11.58 -32.99
CA PRO A 531 7.48 -12.13 -33.83
C PRO A 531 8.77 -12.36 -33.03
N ASP A 532 9.70 -13.12 -33.61
CA ASP A 532 11.09 -13.29 -33.13
C ASP A 532 11.21 -13.84 -31.70
N LEU A 533 10.47 -14.91 -31.36
CA LEU A 533 10.58 -15.54 -30.04
C LEU A 533 11.99 -16.10 -29.81
N ALA A 534 12.71 -15.51 -28.85
CA ALA A 534 14.10 -15.84 -28.56
C ALA A 534 14.22 -16.78 -27.36
N VAL A 535 13.52 -16.47 -26.25
CA VAL A 535 13.59 -17.24 -25.01
C VAL A 535 12.19 -17.45 -24.45
N ILE A 536 11.82 -18.72 -24.22
CA ILE A 536 10.58 -19.11 -23.55
C ILE A 536 10.87 -19.40 -22.08
N ASP A 537 10.02 -18.91 -21.20
CA ASP A 537 10.12 -19.13 -19.74
C ASP A 537 11.52 -18.85 -19.20
N ALA A 538 12.03 -17.67 -19.56
CA ALA A 538 13.36 -17.21 -19.18
C ALA A 538 13.56 -17.34 -17.67
N PRO A 539 14.76 -17.75 -17.23
CA PRO A 539 15.03 -17.95 -15.81
C PRO A 539 14.78 -16.66 -15.04
N ARG A 540 14.05 -16.78 -13.93
CA ARG A 540 13.85 -15.69 -12.97
C ARG A 540 15.18 -15.31 -12.33
N THR A 541 15.25 -14.09 -11.81
CA THR A 541 16.42 -13.62 -11.08
C THR A 541 16.72 -14.55 -9.90
N PRO A 542 17.94 -15.11 -9.79
CA PRO A 542 18.25 -16.12 -8.78
C PRO A 542 17.98 -15.66 -7.35
N PHE A 543 17.48 -16.56 -6.51
CA PHE A 543 17.24 -16.27 -5.09
C PHE A 543 18.53 -15.81 -4.37
N SER A 544 19.71 -16.29 -4.77
CA SER A 544 20.99 -15.85 -4.21
C SER A 544 21.26 -14.35 -4.41
N VAL A 545 20.67 -13.74 -5.44
CA VAL A 545 20.82 -12.31 -5.76
C VAL A 545 19.72 -11.49 -5.08
N THR A 546 18.50 -12.01 -5.01
CA THR A 546 17.34 -11.24 -4.53
C THR A 546 17.05 -11.41 -3.04
N VAL A 547 17.28 -12.60 -2.46
CA VAL A 547 16.92 -12.89 -1.06
C VAL A 547 17.77 -12.11 -0.06
N PRO A 548 19.11 -11.99 -0.19
CA PRO A 548 19.90 -11.23 0.77
C PRO A 548 19.45 -9.77 0.94
N PRO A 549 19.29 -8.96 -0.14
CA PRO A 549 18.78 -7.61 0.02
C PRO A 549 17.32 -7.61 0.50
N SER A 550 16.50 -8.59 0.09
CA SER A 550 15.13 -8.67 0.55
C SER A 550 15.03 -8.87 2.07
N LEU A 551 15.82 -9.79 2.61
CA LEU A 551 15.92 -10.05 4.04
C LEU A 551 16.50 -8.84 4.78
N PHE A 552 17.51 -8.18 4.23
CA PHE A 552 18.06 -6.96 4.82
C PHE A 552 16.97 -5.91 5.08
N PHE A 553 16.16 -5.58 4.05
CA PHE A 553 15.07 -4.63 4.22
C PHE A 553 13.95 -5.16 5.13
N ALA A 554 13.67 -6.47 5.11
CA ALA A 554 12.69 -7.07 6.02
C ALA A 554 13.14 -6.95 7.49
N PHE A 555 14.40 -7.28 7.81
CA PHE A 555 14.95 -7.11 9.15
C PHE A 555 15.01 -5.64 9.57
N ALA A 556 15.41 -4.75 8.66
CA ALA A 556 15.43 -3.31 8.91
C ALA A 556 14.03 -2.76 9.23
N LEU A 557 12.96 -3.32 8.65
CA LEU A 557 11.58 -2.97 8.96
C LEU A 557 11.13 -3.44 10.35
N ILE A 558 11.65 -4.58 10.82
CA ILE A 558 11.29 -5.13 12.13
C ILE A 558 12.15 -4.54 13.25
N ALA A 559 13.35 -4.04 12.96
CA ALA A 559 14.26 -3.41 13.93
C ALA A 559 13.61 -2.38 14.90
N PRO A 560 12.71 -1.47 14.49
CA PRO A 560 12.02 -0.54 15.40
C PRO A 560 11.18 -1.18 16.51
N PHE A 561 10.79 -2.45 16.37
CA PHE A 561 10.11 -3.19 17.44
C PHE A 561 11.06 -3.54 18.58
N PHE A 562 12.34 -3.71 18.28
CA PHE A 562 13.37 -4.11 19.24
C PHE A 562 14.23 -2.93 19.73
N SER A 563 14.28 -1.83 18.97
CA SER A 563 15.11 -0.66 19.31
C SER A 563 14.34 0.65 19.24
N THR A 564 14.26 1.34 20.38
CA THR A 564 13.68 2.69 20.47
C THR A 564 14.47 3.71 19.67
N THR A 565 15.78 3.50 19.51
CA THR A 565 16.66 4.40 18.73
C THR A 565 16.34 4.30 17.25
N VAL A 566 16.30 3.08 16.69
CA VAL A 566 15.91 2.86 15.28
C VAL A 566 14.54 3.43 15.00
N ARG A 567 13.60 3.24 15.93
CA ARG A 567 12.25 3.80 15.84
C ARG A 567 12.24 5.33 15.77
N LYS A 568 13.03 6.01 16.61
CA LYS A 568 13.18 7.47 16.55
C LYS A 568 13.79 7.92 15.23
N ILE A 569 14.81 7.22 14.72
CA ILE A 569 15.44 7.52 13.44
C ILE A 569 14.40 7.48 12.32
N TYR A 570 13.60 6.40 12.23
CA TYR A 570 12.60 6.26 11.17
C TYR A 570 11.48 7.30 11.27
N LEU A 571 11.03 7.61 12.49
CA LEU A 571 10.08 8.71 12.69
C LEU A 571 10.64 10.04 12.21
N VAL A 572 11.88 10.37 12.57
CA VAL A 572 12.56 11.59 12.12
C VAL A 572 12.67 11.61 10.60
N THR A 573 13.06 10.50 9.97
CA THR A 573 13.11 10.37 8.52
C THR A 573 11.76 10.70 7.88
N ILE A 574 10.67 10.08 8.35
CA ILE A 574 9.31 10.32 7.81
C ILE A 574 8.90 11.78 8.03
N CYS A 575 9.08 12.30 9.24
CA CYS A 575 8.72 13.68 9.60
C CYS A 575 9.58 14.73 8.90
N SER A 576 10.81 14.38 8.48
CA SER A 576 11.70 15.29 7.75
C SER A 576 11.28 15.47 6.28
N SER A 577 10.44 14.58 5.75
CA SER A 577 10.11 14.59 4.32
C SER A 577 9.51 15.92 3.81
N PRO A 578 8.57 16.59 4.51
CA PRO A 578 8.08 17.90 4.10
C PRO A 578 9.18 18.97 4.11
N ALA A 579 10.09 18.92 5.09
CA ALA A 579 11.22 19.86 5.18
C ALA A 579 12.23 19.64 4.05
N LEU A 580 12.48 18.38 3.66
CA LEU A 580 13.31 18.03 2.51
C LEU A 580 12.71 18.53 1.19
N ILE A 581 11.39 18.39 1.02
CA ILE A 581 10.66 18.92 -0.15
C ILE A 581 10.75 20.45 -0.19
N LEU A 582 10.53 21.12 0.94
CA LEU A 582 10.66 22.57 1.05
C LEU A 582 12.09 23.03 0.74
N TRP A 583 13.10 22.31 1.24
CA TRP A 583 14.51 22.61 0.98
C TRP A 583 14.86 22.49 -0.50
N LEU A 584 14.37 21.45 -1.19
CA LEU A 584 14.53 21.31 -2.65
C LEU A 584 13.92 22.51 -3.39
N ARG A 585 12.73 22.95 -2.97
CA ARG A 585 12.07 24.12 -3.54
C ARG A 585 12.85 25.42 -3.31
N LEU A 586 13.37 25.62 -2.10
CA LEU A 586 14.18 26.80 -1.76
C LEU A 586 15.48 26.88 -2.55
N ARG A 587 16.08 25.74 -2.92
CA ARG A 587 17.26 25.69 -3.77
C ARG A 587 16.97 25.88 -5.27
N GLY A 588 15.71 26.06 -5.66
CA GLY A 588 15.31 26.11 -7.07
C GLY A 588 15.51 24.79 -7.80
N CYS A 589 15.64 23.70 -7.05
CA CYS A 589 15.80 22.35 -7.57
C CYS A 589 14.46 21.74 -8.03
N VAL A 590 13.37 22.29 -7.50
CA VAL A 590 11.97 21.88 -7.71
C VAL A 590 11.12 23.12 -7.83
#